data_AF-A0A2E0DTX9-F1
#
_entry.id   AF-A0A2E0DTX9-F1
#
_cell.length_a   1.000
_cell.length_b   1.000
_cell.length_c   1.000
_cell.angle_alpha   90.00
_cell.angle_beta   90.00
_cell.angle_gamma   90.00
#
_symmetry.space_group_name_H-M   'P 1'
#
loop_
_entity.id
_entity.type
_entity.pdbx_description
1 polymer ?
#
loop_
_entity_poly.entity_id
_entity_poly.type
_entity_poly.pdbx_seq_one_letter_code
_entity_poly.pdbx_strand_id
1 'polypeptide(L)'
;MGLYDNLTYESDEIFGFSQSTLLLFGTIFVIAFILRLIVSKTSHGFFGTIVRNDTIRQKTVKKGDKALGNVAGFAFALVMINILVDERSQNANIVIPSWAEYIPSVLQFVLVISIVIWAFRLVNLVYDLVKFLDKDDELDGTEKTLISALESVLRFVIVFVGSIFVADALGFELTSLLAGLGISGLALALAAKDSISNFFGAITVLLDRPFKVGDWVIVGTSEGEVIEINLRTTLVRTSVDTIITIPNANLVSIPVENWGKRRWRRWQSMVHLDINSDPEKVESFCQRSLELIQKHDSTTKEDASWCSINTISAQSIDIELNLYWNVDSSIAERKARESLIIDLMELAKELDLSFYDGRIRQQR
;
A
#
# COMPACT_ATOMS: atom_id res chain seq x y z
N MET A 1 -73.32 17.90 -48.79
CA MET A 1 -72.66 18.92 -49.63
C MET A 1 -71.60 19.59 -48.76
N GLY A 2 -70.29 19.33 -48.85
CA GLY A 2 -69.49 18.20 -49.39
C GLY A 2 -68.78 17.49 -48.22
N LEU A 3 -68.24 16.26 -48.28
CA LEU A 3 -67.28 15.68 -49.23
C LEU A 3 -66.06 16.58 -49.44
N TYR A 4 -64.85 16.00 -49.32
CA TYR A 4 -63.49 16.60 -49.26
C TYR A 4 -63.12 17.09 -47.83
N ASP A 5 -62.18 16.53 -47.06
CA ASP A 5 -60.94 15.82 -47.41
C ASP A 5 -60.61 14.68 -46.42
N ASN A 6 -60.77 13.46 -46.91
CA ASN A 6 -59.87 12.35 -46.60
C ASN A 6 -58.69 12.52 -47.56
N LEU A 7 -57.65 13.24 -47.15
CA LEU A 7 -56.38 13.34 -47.88
C LEU A 7 -55.24 12.92 -46.95
N THR A 8 -55.06 11.61 -46.87
CA THR A 8 -53.76 10.92 -46.98
C THR A 8 -52.54 11.70 -46.48
N TYR A 9 -52.24 11.57 -45.18
CA TYR A 9 -50.88 11.62 -44.66
C TYR A 9 -50.44 10.19 -44.35
N GLU A 10 -50.44 9.33 -45.37
CA GLU A 10 -50.14 7.89 -45.21
C GLU A 10 -49.07 7.40 -46.20
N SER A 11 -48.31 8.31 -46.85
CA SER A 11 -47.45 7.94 -47.98
C SER A 11 -45.94 7.98 -47.75
N ASP A 12 -45.44 8.37 -46.57
CA ASP A 12 -43.98 8.40 -46.30
C ASP A 12 -43.57 7.77 -44.96
N GLU A 13 -44.46 6.99 -44.35
CA GLU A 13 -44.12 6.19 -43.17
C GLU A 13 -43.75 4.76 -43.57
N ILE A 14 -42.48 4.38 -43.34
CA ILE A 14 -41.97 3.04 -43.59
C ILE A 14 -41.82 2.36 -42.22
N PHE A 15 -42.59 1.29 -41.97
CA PHE A 15 -42.67 0.60 -40.66
C PHE A 15 -43.08 1.49 -39.47
N GLY A 16 -43.83 2.58 -39.71
CA GLY A 16 -44.26 3.52 -38.69
C GLY A 16 -43.21 4.57 -38.30
N PHE A 17 -42.11 4.67 -39.05
CA PHE A 17 -41.14 5.75 -38.94
C PHE A 17 -41.26 6.71 -40.11
N SER A 18 -41.00 8.00 -39.87
CA SER A 18 -40.80 8.96 -40.97
C SER A 18 -39.47 8.72 -41.71
N GLN A 19 -39.41 9.06 -43.01
CA GLN A 19 -38.18 8.92 -43.81
C GLN A 19 -36.96 9.61 -43.17
N SER A 20 -37.14 10.80 -42.59
CA SER A 20 -36.10 11.54 -41.86
C SER A 20 -35.58 10.75 -40.65
N THR A 21 -36.48 10.11 -39.90
CA THR A 21 -36.12 9.30 -38.73
C THR A 21 -35.32 8.07 -39.13
N LEU A 22 -35.72 7.38 -40.21
CA LEU A 22 -34.97 6.24 -40.75
C LEU A 22 -33.56 6.61 -41.22
N LEU A 23 -33.41 7.78 -41.86
CA LEU A 23 -32.10 8.30 -42.28
C LEU A 23 -31.20 8.57 -41.08
N LEU A 24 -31.74 9.17 -40.02
CA LEU A 24 -31.01 9.42 -38.77
C LEU A 24 -30.57 8.10 -38.09
N PHE A 25 -31.47 7.12 -37.94
CA PHE A 25 -31.11 5.80 -37.40
C PHE A 25 -30.02 5.11 -38.25
N GLY A 26 -30.14 5.16 -39.58
CA GLY A 26 -29.13 4.64 -40.49
C GLY A 26 -27.77 5.32 -40.30
N THR A 27 -27.78 6.65 -40.14
CA THR A 27 -26.56 7.44 -39.92
C THR A 27 -25.91 7.13 -38.58
N ILE A 28 -26.70 7.05 -37.51
CA ILE A 28 -26.24 6.64 -36.18
C ILE A 28 -25.61 5.25 -36.24
N PHE A 29 -26.25 4.30 -36.94
CA PHE A 29 -25.72 2.95 -37.10
C PHE A 29 -24.38 2.92 -37.83
N VAL A 30 -24.25 3.66 -38.94
CA VAL A 30 -22.99 3.75 -39.71
C VAL A 30 -21.88 4.37 -38.86
N ILE A 31 -22.16 5.46 -38.15
CA ILE A 31 -21.17 6.11 -37.28
C ILE A 31 -20.79 5.20 -36.12
N ALA A 32 -21.76 4.54 -35.47
CA ALA A 32 -21.51 3.56 -34.41
C ALA A 32 -20.61 2.41 -34.89
N PHE A 33 -20.83 1.93 -36.12
CA PHE A 33 -20.02 0.89 -36.74
C PHE A 33 -18.60 1.36 -37.05
N ILE A 34 -18.44 2.57 -37.58
CA ILE A 34 -17.13 3.19 -37.82
C ILE A 34 -16.38 3.38 -36.49
N LEU A 35 -17.03 3.92 -35.46
CA LEU A 35 -16.46 4.07 -34.12
C LEU A 35 -16.02 2.74 -33.54
N ARG A 36 -16.84 1.69 -33.67
CA ARG A 36 -16.47 0.32 -33.27
C ARG A 36 -15.18 -0.14 -33.94
N LEU A 37 -15.03 0.08 -35.25
CA LEU A 37 -13.83 -0.31 -36.00
C LEU A 37 -12.60 0.51 -35.59
N ILE A 38 -12.76 1.82 -35.44
CA ILE A 38 -11.67 2.72 -35.01
C ILE A 38 -11.19 2.32 -33.62
N VAL A 39 -12.09 2.21 -32.64
CA VAL A 39 -11.74 1.86 -31.26
C VAL A 39 -11.12 0.47 -31.17
N SER A 40 -11.68 -0.52 -31.86
CA SER A 40 -11.10 -1.88 -31.89
C SER A 40 -9.72 -1.91 -32.56
N LYS A 41 -9.41 -1.01 -33.49
CA LYS A 41 -8.10 -0.96 -34.16
C LYS A 41 -7.08 -0.21 -33.31
N THR A 42 -7.48 0.88 -32.66
CA THR A 42 -6.60 1.67 -31.79
C THR A 42 -6.22 0.91 -30.53
N SER A 43 -7.18 0.21 -29.91
CA SER A 43 -6.91 -0.58 -28.71
C SER A 43 -5.88 -1.68 -28.96
N HIS A 44 -5.89 -2.27 -30.16
CA HIS A 44 -4.95 -3.29 -30.58
C HIS A 44 -3.49 -2.84 -30.47
N GLY A 45 -3.21 -1.58 -30.82
CA GLY A 45 -1.87 -0.99 -30.71
C GLY A 45 -1.44 -0.76 -29.25
N PHE A 46 -2.38 -0.36 -28.40
CA PHE A 46 -2.11 -0.10 -26.98
C PHE A 46 -1.82 -1.39 -26.21
N PHE A 47 -2.71 -2.39 -26.30
CA PHE A 47 -2.53 -3.67 -25.61
C PHE A 47 -1.35 -4.49 -26.19
N GLY A 48 -1.04 -4.33 -27.47
CA GLY A 48 0.13 -4.95 -28.10
C GLY A 48 1.48 -4.45 -27.57
N THR A 49 1.52 -3.26 -26.96
CA THR A 49 2.72 -2.72 -26.30
C THR A 49 2.94 -3.39 -24.92
N ILE A 50 1.86 -3.82 -24.26
CA ILE A 50 1.87 -4.38 -22.91
C ILE A 50 2.04 -5.91 -22.94
N VAL A 51 1.44 -6.60 -23.92
CA VAL A 51 1.43 -8.08 -24.00
C VAL A 51 2.29 -8.54 -25.17
N ARG A 52 3.49 -9.06 -24.89
CA ARG A 52 4.49 -9.43 -25.93
C ARG A 52 4.53 -10.92 -26.30
N ASN A 53 3.87 -11.80 -25.54
CA ASN A 53 3.81 -13.24 -25.86
C ASN A 53 2.84 -13.50 -27.02
N ASP A 54 3.35 -13.93 -28.18
CA ASP A 54 2.62 -13.97 -29.44
C ASP A 54 1.41 -14.93 -29.45
N THR A 55 1.43 -16.01 -28.68
CA THR A 55 0.31 -16.98 -28.64
C THR A 55 -0.90 -16.46 -27.85
N ILE A 56 -0.67 -15.69 -26.77
CA ILE A 56 -1.72 -15.12 -25.92
C ILE A 56 -2.17 -13.75 -26.46
N ARG A 57 -1.23 -12.95 -26.98
CA ARG A 57 -1.46 -11.69 -27.70
C ARG A 57 -2.46 -11.86 -28.85
N GLN A 58 -2.39 -12.95 -29.61
CA GLN A 58 -3.32 -13.13 -30.73
C GLN A 58 -4.75 -13.52 -30.31
N LYS A 59 -4.93 -14.20 -29.16
CA LYS A 59 -6.25 -14.71 -28.74
C LYS A 59 -6.95 -13.82 -27.73
N THR A 60 -6.26 -13.35 -26.69
CA THR A 60 -6.86 -12.58 -25.59
C THR A 60 -6.99 -11.11 -25.95
N VAL A 61 -5.93 -10.47 -26.47
CA VAL A 61 -5.93 -9.06 -26.87
C VAL A 61 -6.89 -8.82 -28.05
N LYS A 62 -6.81 -9.61 -29.12
CA LYS A 62 -7.72 -9.50 -30.28
C LYS A 62 -9.20 -9.67 -29.91
N LYS A 63 -9.51 -10.50 -28.91
CA LYS A 63 -10.87 -10.64 -28.38
C LYS A 63 -11.23 -9.43 -27.51
N GLY A 64 -10.32 -8.96 -26.65
CA GLY A 64 -10.52 -7.74 -25.84
C GLY A 64 -10.82 -6.50 -26.69
N ASP A 65 -10.02 -6.26 -27.73
CA ASP A 65 -10.15 -5.14 -28.67
C ASP A 65 -11.52 -5.07 -29.33
N LYS A 66 -11.99 -6.22 -29.84
CA LYS A 66 -13.32 -6.32 -30.46
C LYS A 66 -14.44 -6.06 -29.46
N ALA A 67 -14.28 -6.47 -28.21
CA ALA A 67 -15.27 -6.21 -27.17
C ALA A 67 -15.29 -4.72 -26.81
N LEU A 68 -14.14 -4.06 -26.71
CA LEU A 68 -14.06 -2.61 -26.48
C LEU A 68 -14.68 -1.81 -27.63
N GLY A 69 -14.43 -2.21 -28.87
CA GLY A 69 -15.08 -1.61 -30.04
C GLY A 69 -16.60 -1.75 -29.99
N ASN A 70 -17.13 -2.91 -29.58
CA ASN A 70 -18.57 -3.09 -29.39
C ASN A 70 -19.12 -2.12 -28.33
N VAL A 71 -18.45 -2.00 -27.18
CA VAL A 71 -18.84 -1.07 -26.10
C VAL A 71 -18.91 0.37 -26.63
N ALA A 72 -17.88 0.84 -27.34
CA ALA A 72 -17.87 2.20 -27.88
C ALA A 72 -19.00 2.44 -28.90
N GLY A 73 -19.23 1.49 -29.80
CA GLY A 73 -20.31 1.57 -30.78
C GLY A 73 -21.69 1.60 -30.13
N PHE A 74 -21.95 0.73 -29.15
CA PHE A 74 -23.22 0.70 -28.43
C PHE A 74 -23.44 1.93 -27.53
N ALA A 75 -22.39 2.43 -26.88
CA ALA A 75 -22.47 3.66 -26.08
C ALA A 75 -22.82 4.86 -26.94
N PHE A 76 -22.16 5.01 -28.10
CA PHE A 76 -22.49 6.07 -29.05
C PHE A 76 -23.93 5.94 -29.56
N ALA A 77 -24.34 4.74 -29.98
CA ALA A 77 -25.70 4.50 -30.45
C ALA A 77 -26.74 4.82 -29.37
N LEU A 78 -26.51 4.41 -28.13
CA LEU A 78 -27.38 4.69 -26.99
C LEU A 78 -27.54 6.20 -26.76
N VAL A 79 -26.44 6.94 -26.71
CA VAL A 79 -26.47 8.40 -26.49
C VAL A 79 -27.23 9.09 -27.63
N MET A 80 -26.90 8.78 -28.87
CA MET A 80 -27.54 9.41 -30.03
C MET A 80 -29.03 9.06 -30.14
N ILE A 81 -29.42 7.84 -29.80
CA ILE A 81 -30.83 7.43 -29.83
C ILE A 81 -31.61 8.09 -28.70
N ASN A 82 -31.04 8.25 -27.50
CA ASN A 82 -31.69 9.01 -26.43
C ASN A 82 -31.91 10.48 -26.84
N ILE A 83 -30.91 11.13 -27.42
CA ILE A 83 -31.05 12.49 -27.96
C ILE A 83 -32.18 12.56 -29.00
N LEU A 84 -32.23 11.59 -29.92
CA LEU A 84 -33.27 11.53 -30.95
C LEU A 84 -34.68 11.31 -30.35
N VAL A 85 -34.79 10.50 -29.30
CA VAL A 85 -36.06 10.27 -28.58
C VAL A 85 -36.50 11.54 -27.84
N ASP A 86 -35.59 12.26 -27.19
CA ASP A 86 -35.89 13.50 -26.48
C ASP A 86 -36.33 14.63 -27.45
N GLU A 87 -35.71 14.73 -28.63
CA GLU A 87 -36.05 15.73 -29.64
C GLU A 87 -37.41 15.51 -30.32
N ARG A 88 -37.99 14.31 -30.21
CA ARG A 88 -39.32 13.98 -30.79
C ARG A 88 -40.40 14.96 -30.35
N SER A 89 -40.37 15.43 -29.11
CA SER A 89 -41.38 16.36 -28.60
C SER A 89 -41.32 17.75 -29.25
N GLN A 90 -40.19 18.11 -29.87
CA GLN A 90 -39.96 19.44 -30.44
C GLN A 90 -39.94 19.43 -31.98
N ASN A 91 -39.71 18.27 -32.60
CA ASN A 91 -39.61 18.11 -34.04
C ASN A 91 -40.71 17.21 -34.59
N ALA A 92 -41.74 17.80 -35.21
CA ALA A 92 -42.86 17.09 -35.83
C ALA A 92 -42.45 16.14 -36.97
N ASN A 93 -41.24 16.29 -37.51
CA ASN A 93 -40.68 15.41 -38.54
C ASN A 93 -40.10 14.10 -37.97
N ILE A 94 -40.03 13.95 -36.64
CA ILE A 94 -39.53 12.75 -35.97
C ILE A 94 -40.74 11.93 -35.51
N VAL A 95 -41.02 10.84 -36.22
CA VAL A 95 -42.10 9.90 -35.88
C VAL A 95 -41.45 8.58 -35.50
N ILE A 96 -41.64 8.17 -34.24
CA ILE A 96 -41.12 6.93 -33.67
C ILE A 96 -42.33 6.09 -33.24
N PRO A 97 -42.48 4.85 -33.70
CA PRO A 97 -43.55 3.97 -33.29
C PRO A 97 -43.35 3.51 -31.84
N SER A 98 -44.44 3.19 -31.14
CA SER A 98 -44.42 2.86 -29.71
C SER A 98 -43.48 1.71 -29.34
N TRP A 99 -43.32 0.71 -30.21
CA TRP A 99 -42.39 -0.40 -29.96
C TRP A 99 -40.92 0.03 -30.00
N ALA A 100 -40.59 1.12 -30.71
CA ALA A 100 -39.23 1.62 -30.84
C ALA A 100 -38.79 2.46 -29.63
N GLU A 101 -39.72 2.83 -28.74
CA GLU A 101 -39.43 3.51 -27.47
C GLU A 101 -38.62 2.63 -26.51
N TYR A 102 -38.63 1.31 -26.70
CA TYR A 102 -37.83 0.36 -25.92
C TYR A 102 -36.39 0.18 -26.45
N ILE A 103 -36.05 0.75 -27.63
CA ILE A 103 -34.71 0.62 -28.22
C ILE A 103 -33.59 1.12 -27.28
N PRO A 104 -33.71 2.28 -26.61
CA PRO A 104 -32.71 2.73 -25.63
C PRO A 104 -32.46 1.72 -24.51
N SER A 105 -33.51 1.17 -23.90
CA SER A 105 -33.38 0.18 -22.81
C SER A 105 -32.69 -1.11 -23.28
N VAL A 106 -33.05 -1.60 -24.48
CA VAL A 106 -32.39 -2.76 -25.09
C VAL A 106 -30.91 -2.47 -25.38
N LEU A 107 -30.59 -1.28 -25.91
CA LEU A 107 -29.21 -0.87 -26.17
C LEU A 107 -28.40 -0.71 -24.89
N GLN A 108 -29.00 -0.16 -23.82
CA GLN A 108 -28.37 -0.06 -22.50
C GLN A 108 -28.06 -1.45 -21.96
N PHE A 109 -29.00 -2.40 -22.03
CA PHE A 109 -28.77 -3.79 -21.63
C PHE A 109 -27.62 -4.45 -22.43
N VAL A 110 -27.63 -4.31 -23.77
CA VAL A 110 -26.57 -4.85 -24.64
C VAL A 110 -25.22 -4.19 -24.36
N LEU A 111 -25.20 -2.89 -24.09
CA LEU A 111 -24.00 -2.14 -23.70
C LEU A 111 -23.43 -2.68 -22.39
N VAL A 112 -24.25 -2.82 -21.35
CA VAL A 112 -23.80 -3.33 -20.04
C VAL A 112 -23.24 -4.74 -20.17
N ILE A 113 -23.91 -5.64 -20.90
CA ILE A 113 -23.39 -6.98 -21.18
C ILE A 113 -22.05 -6.91 -21.93
N SER A 114 -21.94 -6.02 -22.91
CA SER A 114 -20.70 -5.84 -23.67
C SER A 114 -19.56 -5.35 -22.79
N ILE A 115 -19.84 -4.44 -21.84
CA ILE A 115 -18.88 -3.96 -20.83
C ILE A 115 -18.45 -5.09 -19.90
N VAL A 116 -19.41 -5.89 -19.39
CA VAL A 116 -19.11 -7.03 -18.51
C VAL A 116 -18.23 -8.04 -19.24
N ILE A 117 -18.58 -8.44 -20.47
CA ILE A 117 -17.78 -9.36 -21.28
C ILE A 117 -16.38 -8.79 -21.54
N TRP A 118 -16.27 -7.49 -21.81
CA TRP A 118 -14.99 -6.83 -22.00
C TRP A 118 -14.15 -6.85 -20.70
N ALA A 119 -14.74 -6.49 -19.57
CA ALA A 119 -14.07 -6.49 -18.26
C ALA A 119 -13.60 -7.90 -17.87
N PHE A 120 -14.40 -8.93 -18.09
CA PHE A 120 -14.01 -10.34 -17.87
C PHE A 120 -12.77 -10.74 -18.68
N ARG A 121 -12.62 -10.20 -19.90
CA ARG A 121 -11.43 -10.46 -20.72
C ARG A 121 -10.20 -9.76 -20.17
N LEU A 122 -10.35 -8.59 -19.54
CA LEU A 122 -9.24 -7.89 -18.89
C LEU A 122 -8.70 -8.66 -17.69
N VAL A 123 -9.54 -9.41 -16.96
CA VAL A 123 -9.07 -10.21 -15.82
C VAL A 123 -8.00 -11.22 -16.25
N ASN A 124 -8.15 -11.81 -17.43
CA ASN A 124 -7.17 -12.78 -17.95
C ASN A 124 -5.80 -12.14 -18.27
N LEU A 125 -5.72 -10.81 -18.37
CA LEU A 125 -4.45 -10.10 -18.54
C LEU A 125 -3.65 -10.03 -17.23
N VAL A 126 -4.28 -10.25 -16.08
CA VAL A 126 -3.60 -10.27 -14.77
C VAL A 126 -2.56 -11.40 -14.74
N TYR A 127 -2.94 -12.60 -15.20
CA TYR A 127 -2.02 -13.72 -15.33
C TYR A 127 -0.82 -13.39 -16.23
N ASP A 128 -1.09 -12.77 -17.39
CA ASP A 128 -0.04 -12.41 -18.35
C ASP A 128 0.93 -11.35 -17.80
N LEU A 129 0.41 -10.39 -17.04
CA LEU A 129 1.21 -9.32 -16.42
C LEU A 129 2.09 -9.87 -15.30
N VAL A 130 1.55 -10.74 -14.44
CA VAL A 130 2.33 -11.35 -13.35
C VAL A 130 3.43 -12.23 -13.93
N LYS A 131 3.11 -13.04 -14.95
CA LYS A 131 4.11 -13.85 -15.66
C LYS A 131 5.21 -13.00 -16.32
N PHE A 132 4.92 -11.76 -16.72
CA PHE A 132 5.93 -10.86 -17.27
C PHE A 132 6.90 -10.28 -16.22
N LEU A 133 6.42 -10.06 -14.99
CA LEU A 133 7.24 -9.54 -13.89
C LEU A 133 8.10 -10.63 -13.25
N ASP A 134 7.68 -11.88 -13.37
CA ASP A 134 8.45 -13.05 -12.98
C ASP A 134 9.61 -13.29 -13.97
N LYS A 135 10.84 -13.23 -13.45
CA LYS A 135 12.08 -13.35 -14.25
C LYS A 135 12.52 -14.80 -14.43
N ASP A 136 11.99 -15.72 -13.64
CA ASP A 136 12.48 -17.09 -13.56
C ASP A 136 11.59 -18.08 -14.33
N ASP A 137 10.50 -17.60 -14.96
CA ASP A 137 9.52 -18.32 -15.80
C ASP A 137 8.87 -19.55 -15.10
N GLU A 138 9.05 -19.68 -13.78
CA GLU A 138 8.51 -20.75 -12.93
C GLU A 138 7.70 -20.17 -11.76
N LEU A 139 6.44 -19.83 -12.05
CA LEU A 139 5.47 -19.49 -10.99
C LEU A 139 5.30 -20.66 -10.02
N ASP A 140 5.60 -20.46 -8.74
CA ASP A 140 5.35 -21.44 -7.68
C ASP A 140 3.84 -21.71 -7.50
N GLY A 141 3.49 -22.86 -6.91
CA GLY A 141 2.11 -23.22 -6.57
C GLY A 141 1.41 -22.16 -5.71
N THR A 142 2.15 -21.47 -4.83
CA THR A 142 1.64 -20.38 -4.00
C THR A 142 1.22 -19.18 -4.85
N GLU A 143 2.05 -18.78 -5.80
CA GLU A 143 1.80 -17.63 -6.69
C GLU A 143 0.63 -17.90 -7.62
N LYS A 144 0.56 -19.10 -8.20
CA LYS A 144 -0.59 -19.53 -9.01
C LYS A 144 -1.90 -19.48 -8.23
N THR A 145 -1.87 -19.90 -6.97
CA THR A 145 -3.04 -19.84 -6.08
C THR A 145 -3.44 -18.39 -5.80
N LEU A 146 -2.47 -17.50 -5.56
CA LEU A 146 -2.73 -16.08 -5.32
C LEU A 146 -3.31 -15.39 -6.56
N ILE A 147 -2.76 -15.66 -7.75
CA ILE A 147 -3.29 -15.14 -9.02
C ILE A 147 -4.73 -15.64 -9.23
N SER A 148 -4.98 -16.95 -9.03
CA SER A 148 -6.32 -17.52 -9.19
C SER A 148 -7.33 -16.92 -8.21
N ALA A 149 -6.93 -16.69 -6.96
CA ALA A 149 -7.75 -16.02 -5.97
C ALA A 149 -8.06 -14.57 -6.39
N LEU A 150 -7.05 -13.83 -6.88
CA LEU A 150 -7.22 -12.47 -7.37
C LEU A 150 -8.16 -12.42 -8.59
N GLU A 151 -7.99 -13.31 -9.57
CA GLU A 151 -8.89 -13.41 -10.72
C GLU A 151 -10.33 -13.72 -10.29
N SER A 152 -10.51 -14.61 -9.32
CA SER A 152 -11.81 -14.98 -8.79
C SER A 152 -12.50 -13.79 -8.12
N VAL A 153 -11.76 -13.02 -7.32
CA VAL A 153 -12.27 -11.80 -6.69
C VAL A 153 -12.63 -10.74 -7.74
N LEU A 154 -11.77 -10.50 -8.73
CA LEU A 154 -12.07 -9.55 -9.81
C LEU A 154 -13.31 -9.96 -10.61
N ARG A 155 -13.43 -11.24 -10.97
CA ARG A 155 -14.62 -11.76 -11.67
C ARG A 155 -15.88 -11.61 -10.82
N PHE A 156 -15.81 -11.90 -9.53
CA PHE A 156 -16.93 -11.69 -8.61
C PHE A 156 -17.36 -10.21 -8.60
N VAL A 157 -16.41 -9.28 -8.45
CA VAL A 157 -16.70 -7.84 -8.48
C VAL A 157 -17.31 -7.42 -9.81
N ILE A 158 -16.79 -7.89 -10.95
CA ILE A 158 -17.33 -7.57 -12.28
C ILE A 158 -18.77 -8.07 -12.44
N VAL A 159 -19.07 -9.30 -12.00
CA VAL A 159 -20.44 -9.85 -12.06
C VAL A 159 -21.36 -9.09 -11.12
N PHE A 160 -20.89 -8.80 -9.90
CA PHE A 160 -21.67 -8.11 -8.89
C PHE A 160 -22.01 -6.68 -9.31
N VAL A 161 -21.04 -5.93 -9.82
CA VAL A 161 -21.27 -4.58 -10.35
C VAL A 161 -22.11 -4.65 -11.63
N GLY A 162 -21.80 -5.60 -12.52
CA GLY A 162 -22.54 -5.80 -13.75
C GLY A 162 -24.02 -6.13 -13.53
N SER A 163 -24.35 -6.93 -12.52
CA SER A 163 -25.75 -7.29 -12.22
C SER A 163 -26.58 -6.08 -11.77
N ILE A 164 -25.97 -5.12 -11.07
CA ILE A 164 -26.61 -3.86 -10.68
C ILE A 164 -26.98 -3.05 -11.92
N PHE A 165 -26.06 -2.87 -12.86
CA PHE A 165 -26.32 -2.16 -14.11
C PHE A 165 -27.31 -2.89 -15.02
N VAL A 166 -27.32 -4.23 -14.97
CA VAL A 166 -28.34 -5.03 -15.67
C VAL A 166 -29.73 -4.81 -15.05
N ALA A 167 -29.82 -4.78 -13.72
CA ALA A 167 -31.09 -4.49 -13.05
C ALA A 167 -31.60 -3.08 -13.40
N ASP A 168 -30.73 -2.07 -13.43
CA ASP A 168 -31.08 -0.72 -13.89
C ASP A 168 -31.63 -0.72 -15.33
N ALA A 169 -30.97 -1.45 -16.24
CA ALA A 169 -31.45 -1.58 -17.63
C ALA A 169 -32.80 -2.32 -17.75
N LEU A 170 -33.19 -3.12 -16.75
CA LEU A 170 -34.50 -3.78 -16.66
C LEU A 170 -35.58 -2.90 -16.00
N GLY A 171 -35.24 -1.66 -15.62
CA GLY A 171 -36.16 -0.70 -15.02
C GLY A 171 -36.27 -0.79 -13.49
N PHE A 172 -35.36 -1.50 -12.82
CA PHE A 172 -35.25 -1.42 -11.37
C PHE A 172 -34.63 -0.08 -10.95
N GLU A 173 -35.12 0.51 -9.87
CA GLU A 173 -34.58 1.76 -9.35
C GLU A 173 -33.15 1.57 -8.83
N LEU A 174 -32.17 2.08 -9.58
CA LEU A 174 -30.76 2.05 -9.20
C LEU A 174 -30.51 2.69 -7.82
N THR A 175 -31.24 3.76 -7.48
CA THR A 175 -31.12 4.45 -6.18
C THR A 175 -31.43 3.52 -5.01
N SER A 176 -32.47 2.69 -5.13
CA SER A 176 -32.88 1.73 -4.10
C SER A 176 -31.85 0.61 -3.92
N LEU A 177 -31.26 0.13 -5.02
CA LEU A 177 -30.16 -0.84 -4.98
C LEU A 177 -28.90 -0.25 -4.34
N LEU A 178 -28.50 0.95 -4.75
CA LEU A 178 -27.34 1.66 -4.19
C LEU A 178 -27.51 1.96 -2.71
N ALA A 179 -28.72 2.30 -2.25
CA ALA A 179 -29.01 2.52 -0.84
C ALA A 179 -28.76 1.26 0.02
N GLY A 180 -29.22 0.08 -0.43
CA GLY A 180 -28.95 -1.19 0.25
C GLY A 180 -27.48 -1.62 0.21
N LEU A 181 -26.80 -1.30 -0.90
CA LEU A 181 -25.36 -1.54 -1.06
C LEU A 181 -24.51 -0.65 -0.16
N GLY A 182 -24.95 0.57 0.15
CA GLY A 182 -24.21 1.46 1.06
C GLY A 182 -23.97 0.83 2.43
N ILE A 183 -24.99 0.20 3.01
CA ILE A 183 -24.88 -0.47 4.33
C ILE A 183 -23.98 -1.70 4.23
N SER A 184 -24.16 -2.53 3.20
CA SER A 184 -23.35 -3.74 2.99
C SER A 184 -21.88 -3.41 2.66
N GLY A 185 -21.66 -2.33 1.90
CA GLY A 185 -20.34 -1.82 1.55
C GLY A 185 -19.59 -1.27 2.75
N LEU A 186 -20.28 -0.60 3.69
CA LEU A 186 -19.67 -0.17 4.94
C LEU A 186 -19.19 -1.36 5.78
N ALA A 187 -20.00 -2.42 5.89
CA ALA A 187 -19.60 -3.63 6.61
C ALA A 187 -18.36 -4.29 5.97
N LEU A 188 -18.33 -4.38 4.64
CA LEU A 188 -17.17 -4.91 3.91
C LEU A 188 -15.92 -4.02 4.08
N ALA A 189 -16.08 -2.70 4.04
CA ALA A 189 -14.98 -1.75 4.24
C ALA A 189 -14.39 -1.84 5.65
N LEU A 190 -15.24 -2.00 6.67
CA LEU A 190 -14.80 -2.23 8.05
C LEU A 190 -14.04 -3.56 8.19
N ALA A 191 -14.51 -4.62 7.54
CA ALA A 191 -13.81 -5.91 7.53
C ALA A 191 -12.46 -5.85 6.80
N ALA A 192 -12.36 -5.05 5.74
CA ALA A 192 -11.13 -4.88 4.95
C ALA A 192 -10.14 -3.87 5.56
N LYS A 193 -10.54 -3.10 6.57
CA LYS A 193 -9.80 -1.98 7.15
C LYS A 193 -8.35 -2.34 7.47
N ASP A 194 -8.11 -3.47 8.15
CA ASP A 194 -6.77 -3.86 8.60
C ASP A 194 -5.87 -4.23 7.42
N SER A 195 -6.41 -4.87 6.37
CA SER A 195 -5.63 -5.18 5.17
C SER A 195 -5.20 -3.91 4.45
N ILE A 196 -6.11 -2.94 4.32
CA ILE A 196 -5.82 -1.65 3.71
C ILE A 196 -4.81 -0.85 4.54
N SER A 197 -4.98 -0.84 5.87
CA SER A 197 -4.07 -0.13 6.77
C SER A 197 -2.64 -0.67 6.70
N ASN A 198 -2.47 -1.99 6.63
CA ASN A 198 -1.15 -2.59 6.47
C ASN A 198 -0.52 -2.30 5.09
N PHE A 199 -1.32 -2.30 4.02
CA PHE A 199 -0.85 -1.94 2.68
C PHE A 199 -0.31 -0.50 2.64
N PHE A 200 -1.07 0.47 3.17
CA PHE A 200 -0.61 1.85 3.25
C PHE A 200 0.57 2.00 4.23
N GLY A 201 0.59 1.25 5.33
CA GLY A 201 1.73 1.19 6.24
C GLY A 201 3.02 0.78 5.51
N ALA A 202 2.96 -0.23 4.64
CA ALA A 202 4.11 -0.66 3.84
C ALA A 202 4.62 0.46 2.93
N ILE A 203 3.70 1.12 2.22
CA ILE A 203 4.03 2.23 1.32
C ILE A 203 4.70 3.38 2.09
N THR A 204 4.14 3.78 3.23
CA THR A 204 4.71 4.84 4.06
C THR A 204 6.11 4.49 4.55
N VAL A 205 6.34 3.25 5.05
CA VAL A 205 7.68 2.80 5.45
C VAL A 205 8.67 2.88 4.28
N LEU A 206 8.27 2.48 3.07
CA LEU A 206 9.13 2.52 1.89
C LEU A 206 9.45 3.93 1.39
N LEU A 207 8.50 4.86 1.51
CA LEU A 207 8.65 6.26 1.10
C LEU A 207 9.46 7.06 2.11
N ASP A 208 9.08 7.03 3.38
CA ASP A 208 9.68 7.85 4.43
C ASP A 208 11.01 7.26 4.92
N ARG A 209 11.20 5.94 4.74
CA ARG A 209 12.40 5.18 5.12
C ARG A 209 12.87 5.48 6.56
N PRO A 210 11.98 5.35 7.58
CA PRO A 210 12.39 5.50 8.97
C PRO A 210 13.50 4.51 9.34
N PHE A 211 13.47 3.33 8.74
CA PHE A 211 14.50 2.29 8.76
C PHE A 211 14.63 1.62 7.40
N LYS A 212 15.67 0.80 7.25
CA LYS A 212 15.94 -0.02 6.05
C LYS A 212 16.15 -1.47 6.46
N VAL A 213 16.10 -2.37 5.48
CA VAL A 213 16.55 -3.75 5.65
C VAL A 213 18.00 -3.75 6.13
N GLY A 214 18.30 -4.52 7.17
CA GLY A 214 19.59 -4.56 7.88
C GLY A 214 19.70 -3.59 9.06
N ASP A 215 18.77 -2.63 9.23
CA ASP A 215 18.78 -1.77 10.42
C ASP A 215 18.31 -2.57 11.64
N TRP A 216 18.97 -2.37 12.77
CA TRP A 216 18.47 -2.81 14.07
C TRP A 216 17.43 -1.82 14.59
N VAL A 217 16.24 -2.30 14.93
CA VAL A 217 15.10 -1.47 15.34
C VAL A 217 14.45 -1.98 16.61
N ILE A 218 13.91 -1.05 17.40
CA ILE A 218 13.01 -1.33 18.53
C ILE A 218 11.63 -0.78 18.19
N VAL A 219 10.63 -1.65 18.24
CA VAL A 219 9.22 -1.35 17.95
C VAL A 219 8.37 -1.90 19.09
N GLY A 220 7.91 -1.00 19.97
CA GLY A 220 7.17 -1.40 21.18
C GLY A 220 8.03 -2.31 22.06
N THR A 221 7.61 -3.57 22.23
CA THR A 221 8.34 -4.59 23.02
C THR A 221 9.20 -5.52 22.16
N SER A 222 9.22 -5.32 20.84
CA SER A 222 9.97 -6.14 19.90
C SER A 222 11.26 -5.44 19.50
N GLU A 223 12.37 -6.17 19.47
CA GLU A 223 13.70 -5.67 19.09
C GLU A 223 14.39 -6.67 18.16
N GLY A 224 15.04 -6.15 17.11
CA GLY A 224 15.87 -6.96 16.23
C GLY A 224 16.25 -6.28 14.92
N GLU A 225 16.87 -7.04 14.03
CA GLU A 225 17.27 -6.61 12.69
C GLU A 225 16.14 -6.77 11.67
N VAL A 226 15.87 -5.74 10.86
CA VAL A 226 14.87 -5.82 9.79
C VAL A 226 15.38 -6.72 8.67
N ILE A 227 14.72 -7.86 8.43
CA ILE A 227 15.08 -8.82 7.38
C ILE A 227 14.42 -8.42 6.06
N GLU A 228 13.12 -8.15 6.10
CA GLU A 228 12.31 -7.98 4.90
C GLU A 228 11.05 -7.16 5.22
N ILE A 229 10.65 -6.30 4.28
CA ILE A 229 9.41 -5.53 4.33
C ILE A 229 8.47 -6.10 3.27
N ASN A 230 7.48 -6.90 3.70
CA ASN A 230 6.44 -7.46 2.85
C ASN A 230 5.24 -6.52 2.74
N LEU A 231 4.27 -6.88 1.90
CA LEU A 231 3.07 -6.05 1.65
C LEU A 231 2.25 -5.77 2.91
N ARG A 232 2.09 -6.77 3.78
CA ARG A 232 1.29 -6.66 5.02
C ARG A 232 2.14 -6.52 6.27
N THR A 233 3.34 -7.11 6.27
CA THR A 233 4.13 -7.31 7.48
C THR A 233 5.61 -7.04 7.22
N THR A 234 6.34 -6.64 8.25
CA THR A 234 7.80 -6.59 8.25
C THR A 234 8.34 -7.70 9.14
N LEU A 235 9.36 -8.41 8.67
CA LEU A 235 10.03 -9.48 9.40
C LEU A 235 11.26 -8.92 10.12
N VAL A 236 11.36 -9.17 11.42
CA VAL A 236 12.44 -8.71 12.27
C VAL A 236 13.12 -9.92 12.93
N ARG A 237 14.43 -10.06 12.79
CA ARG A 237 15.24 -11.11 13.43
C ARG A 237 15.74 -10.64 14.78
N THR A 238 15.35 -11.34 15.82
CA THR A 238 15.80 -11.09 17.21
C THR A 238 17.27 -11.48 17.41
N SER A 239 17.85 -11.05 18.53
CA SER A 239 19.21 -11.43 18.95
C SER A 239 19.41 -12.93 19.20
N VAL A 240 18.33 -13.68 19.39
CA VAL A 240 18.32 -15.14 19.55
C VAL A 240 17.95 -15.89 18.26
N ASP A 241 18.03 -15.21 17.11
CA ASP A 241 17.75 -15.75 15.76
C ASP A 241 16.32 -16.27 15.55
N THR A 242 15.35 -15.74 16.30
CA THR A 242 13.91 -15.94 16.03
C THR A 242 13.35 -14.80 15.18
N ILE A 243 12.30 -15.09 14.40
CA ILE A 243 11.63 -14.11 13.53
C ILE A 243 10.35 -13.60 14.20
N ILE A 244 10.27 -12.27 14.36
CA ILE A 244 9.06 -11.56 14.77
C ILE A 244 8.40 -10.98 13.50
N THR A 245 7.12 -11.25 13.33
CA THR A 245 6.32 -10.68 12.24
C THR A 245 5.51 -9.50 12.76
N ILE A 246 5.81 -8.29 12.28
CA ILE A 246 5.15 -7.05 12.71
C ILE A 246 4.22 -6.55 11.60
N PRO A 247 2.93 -6.30 11.86
CA PRO A 247 2.04 -5.65 10.89
C PRO A 247 2.57 -4.26 10.52
N ASN A 248 2.59 -3.94 9.22
CA ASN A 248 3.12 -2.65 8.76
C ASN A 248 2.33 -1.46 9.30
N ALA A 249 1.03 -1.63 9.57
CA ALA A 249 0.21 -0.63 10.24
C ALA A 249 0.78 -0.22 11.61
N ASN A 250 1.40 -1.17 12.34
CA ASN A 250 1.99 -0.88 13.65
C ASN A 250 3.22 0.02 13.52
N LEU A 251 4.05 -0.20 12.49
CA LEU A 251 5.31 0.51 12.24
C LEU A 251 5.11 2.00 11.93
N VAL A 252 3.91 2.38 11.47
CA VAL A 252 3.54 3.78 11.21
C VAL A 252 2.73 4.40 12.35
N SER A 253 2.20 3.58 13.25
CA SER A 253 1.33 4.03 14.36
C SER A 253 2.07 4.20 15.70
N ILE A 254 3.20 3.51 15.89
CA ILE A 254 3.98 3.48 17.12
C ILE A 254 5.39 4.02 16.82
N PRO A 255 6.05 4.73 17.76
CA PRO A 255 7.43 5.14 17.60
C PRO A 255 8.36 3.95 17.30
N VAL A 256 9.25 4.12 16.32
CA VAL A 256 10.28 3.17 15.96
C VAL A 256 11.64 3.77 16.29
N GLU A 257 12.38 3.13 17.19
CA GLU A 257 13.75 3.53 17.50
C GLU A 257 14.71 2.80 16.55
N ASN A 258 15.39 3.54 15.68
CA ASN A 258 16.33 2.97 14.73
C ASN A 258 17.77 3.06 15.28
N TRP A 259 18.29 1.92 15.73
CA TRP A 259 19.64 1.79 16.26
C TRP A 259 20.70 1.77 15.16
N GLY A 260 20.33 1.42 13.92
CA GLY A 260 21.20 1.47 12.73
C GLY A 260 21.59 2.90 12.31
N LYS A 261 20.78 3.91 12.66
CA LYS A 261 21.05 5.33 12.36
C LYS A 261 21.79 6.09 13.46
N ARG A 262 22.38 5.39 14.44
CA ARG A 262 23.13 6.04 15.53
C ARG A 262 24.39 6.72 15.01
N ARG A 263 24.63 7.95 15.50
CA ARG A 263 25.86 8.71 15.23
C ARG A 263 26.99 8.43 16.22
N TRP A 264 26.63 7.99 17.41
CA TRP A 264 27.53 7.65 18.51
C TRP A 264 26.78 6.74 19.48
N ARG A 265 27.53 5.97 20.26
CA ARG A 265 27.01 5.13 21.33
C ARG A 265 27.25 5.79 22.67
N ARG A 266 26.18 6.00 23.43
CA ARG A 266 26.28 6.54 24.79
C ARG A 266 26.40 5.37 25.76
N TRP A 267 27.40 5.41 26.62
CA TRP A 267 27.50 4.49 27.75
C TRP A 267 27.41 5.28 29.06
N GLN A 268 26.54 4.82 29.94
CA GLN A 268 26.42 5.32 31.31
C GLN A 268 26.60 4.15 32.26
N SER A 269 27.39 4.37 33.31
CA SER A 269 27.62 3.37 34.35
C SER A 269 27.77 4.06 35.70
N MET A 270 27.51 3.30 36.76
CA MET A 270 27.74 3.74 38.13
C MET A 270 28.86 2.91 38.73
N VAL A 271 29.79 3.58 39.40
CA VAL A 271 30.89 2.99 40.16
C VAL A 271 30.65 3.29 41.63
N HIS A 272 30.73 2.27 42.46
CA HIS A 272 30.47 2.38 43.90
C HIS A 272 31.79 2.25 44.66
N LEU A 273 32.22 3.31 45.30
CA LEU A 273 33.38 3.31 46.20
C LEU A 273 32.94 3.14 47.66
N ASP A 274 33.86 2.71 48.52
CA ASP A 274 33.61 2.60 49.95
C ASP A 274 33.20 3.96 50.53
N ILE A 275 32.18 3.96 51.41
CA ILE A 275 31.66 5.18 52.04
C ILE A 275 32.69 5.91 52.92
N ASN A 276 33.70 5.18 53.41
CA ASN A 276 34.77 5.72 54.23
C ASN A 276 35.99 6.17 53.40
N SER A 277 35.87 6.19 52.07
CA SER A 277 36.94 6.68 51.18
C SER A 277 37.25 8.15 51.46
N ASP A 278 38.53 8.51 51.39
CA ASP A 278 38.99 9.89 51.55
C ASP A 278 38.40 10.79 50.44
N PRO A 279 37.69 11.89 50.78
CA PRO A 279 37.14 12.83 49.80
C PRO A 279 38.17 13.34 48.77
N GLU A 280 39.41 13.61 49.16
CA GLU A 280 40.44 14.14 48.25
C GLU A 280 40.83 13.10 47.18
N LYS A 281 40.90 11.82 47.60
CA LYS A 281 41.16 10.70 46.70
C LYS A 281 40.00 10.46 45.75
N VAL A 282 38.75 10.59 46.25
CA VAL A 282 37.54 10.42 45.44
C VAL A 282 37.42 11.53 44.38
N GLU A 283 37.73 12.78 44.73
CA GLU A 283 37.79 13.89 43.77
C GLU A 283 38.86 13.63 42.70
N SER A 284 40.06 13.22 43.13
CA SER A 284 41.17 12.85 42.24
C SER A 284 40.79 11.70 41.29
N PHE A 285 40.03 10.72 41.80
CA PHE A 285 39.52 9.61 40.99
C PHE A 285 38.55 10.11 39.93
N CYS A 286 37.58 10.97 40.26
CA CYS A 286 36.65 11.54 39.29
C CYS A 286 37.38 12.30 38.18
N GLN A 287 38.33 13.17 38.56
CA GLN A 287 39.10 13.97 37.61
C GLN A 287 39.96 13.10 36.68
N ARG A 288 40.76 12.19 37.22
CA ARG A 288 41.61 11.29 36.42
C ARG A 288 40.79 10.30 35.59
N SER A 289 39.63 9.87 36.08
CA SER A 289 38.69 9.05 35.30
C SER A 289 38.15 9.81 34.10
N LEU A 290 37.83 11.11 34.26
CA LEU A 290 37.43 11.95 33.14
C LEU A 290 38.56 12.10 32.12
N GLU A 291 39.81 12.31 32.56
CA GLU A 291 40.98 12.36 31.68
C GLU A 291 41.17 11.06 30.89
N LEU A 292 40.98 9.89 31.53
CA LEU A 292 41.00 8.59 30.85
C LEU A 292 39.90 8.49 29.79
N ILE A 293 38.67 8.90 30.12
CA ILE A 293 37.55 8.91 29.18
C ILE A 293 37.86 9.82 27.97
N GLN A 294 38.37 11.02 28.20
CA GLN A 294 38.69 11.99 27.15
C GLN A 294 39.85 11.52 26.27
N LYS A 295 40.85 10.84 26.85
CA LYS A 295 42.02 10.33 26.11
C LYS A 295 41.74 9.04 25.33
N HIS A 296 40.66 8.32 25.65
CA HIS A 296 40.35 7.04 25.03
C HIS A 296 40.05 7.20 23.52
N ASP A 297 40.76 6.45 22.66
CA ASP A 297 40.73 6.59 21.18
C ASP A 297 39.33 6.58 20.56
N SER A 298 38.38 5.86 21.18
CA SER A 298 37.00 5.75 20.69
C SER A 298 36.10 6.92 21.12
N THR A 299 36.52 7.81 22.00
CA THR A 299 35.70 8.91 22.53
C THR A 299 35.52 10.00 21.47
N THR A 300 34.30 10.57 21.37
CA THR A 300 34.00 11.61 20.37
C THR A 300 33.46 12.91 20.95
N LYS A 301 32.66 12.86 22.03
CA LYS A 301 32.12 14.07 22.67
C LYS A 301 32.79 14.28 24.02
N GLU A 302 34.05 14.66 23.98
CA GLU A 302 34.89 14.86 25.17
C GLU A 302 34.26 15.88 26.14
N ASP A 303 33.83 17.04 25.64
CA ASP A 303 33.21 18.10 26.46
C ASP A 303 31.86 17.73 27.07
N ALA A 304 31.14 16.78 26.46
CA ALA A 304 29.85 16.31 26.96
C ALA A 304 29.97 15.03 27.80
N SER A 305 31.17 14.45 27.87
CA SER A 305 31.48 13.32 28.73
C SER A 305 31.87 13.84 30.11
N TRP A 306 31.50 13.11 31.15
CA TRP A 306 31.72 13.53 32.52
C TRP A 306 31.84 12.33 33.46
N CYS A 307 32.56 12.52 34.55
CA CYS A 307 32.67 11.60 35.68
C CYS A 307 32.51 12.42 36.95
N SER A 308 31.45 12.20 37.71
CA SER A 308 31.18 12.97 38.92
C SER A 308 30.45 12.14 39.97
N ILE A 309 30.59 12.56 41.23
CA ILE A 309 29.82 12.00 42.33
C ILE A 309 28.33 12.30 42.07
N ASN A 310 27.53 11.25 41.93
CA ASN A 310 26.09 11.35 41.74
C ASN A 310 25.38 11.47 43.10
N THR A 311 25.72 10.59 44.04
CA THR A 311 25.14 10.60 45.39
C THR A 311 26.05 9.90 46.40
N ILE A 312 25.78 10.12 47.69
CA ILE A 312 26.33 9.31 48.78
C ILE A 312 25.17 8.46 49.29
N SER A 313 25.25 7.15 49.02
CA SER A 313 24.24 6.18 49.43
C SER A 313 24.43 5.81 50.91
N ALA A 314 23.57 4.94 51.44
CA ALA A 314 23.70 4.45 52.81
C ALA A 314 25.01 3.66 53.06
N GLN A 315 25.66 3.15 52.01
CA GLN A 315 26.78 2.22 52.13
C GLN A 315 27.94 2.49 51.15
N SER A 316 27.78 3.42 50.20
CA SER A 316 28.78 3.70 49.16
C SER A 316 28.76 5.17 48.74
N ILE A 317 29.88 5.63 48.18
CA ILE A 317 29.92 6.84 47.37
C ILE A 317 29.70 6.42 45.92
N ASP A 318 28.63 6.94 45.32
CA ASP A 318 28.20 6.55 43.98
C ASP A 318 28.70 7.58 42.96
N ILE A 319 29.59 7.14 42.10
CA ILE A 319 30.18 7.93 41.02
C ILE A 319 29.49 7.52 39.72
N GLU A 320 28.89 8.47 39.02
CA GLU A 320 28.32 8.22 37.71
C GLU A 320 29.30 8.68 36.63
N LEU A 321 29.49 7.82 35.62
CA LEU A 321 30.23 8.14 34.41
C LEU A 321 29.29 8.13 33.21
N ASN A 322 29.45 9.14 32.37
CA ASN A 322 28.72 9.30 31.12
C ASN A 322 29.70 9.62 29.99
N LEU A 323 29.65 8.83 28.93
CA LEU A 323 30.56 9.01 27.79
C LEU A 323 29.93 8.60 26.46
N TYR A 324 30.55 9.10 25.40
CA TYR A 324 30.10 8.88 24.02
C TYR A 324 31.23 8.32 23.18
N TRP A 325 31.03 7.11 22.65
CA TRP A 325 31.96 6.46 21.74
C TRP A 325 31.50 6.50 20.29
N ASN A 326 32.46 6.67 19.40
CA ASN A 326 32.30 6.48 17.97
C ASN A 326 32.84 5.08 17.60
N VAL A 327 31.97 4.07 17.71
CA VAL A 327 32.31 2.67 17.41
C VAL A 327 31.25 2.05 16.51
N ASP A 328 31.72 1.35 15.47
CA ASP A 328 30.87 0.84 14.39
C ASP A 328 30.13 -0.46 14.74
N SER A 329 30.54 -1.16 15.81
CA SER A 329 29.95 -2.45 16.19
C SER A 329 29.78 -2.63 17.68
N SER A 330 28.83 -3.49 18.07
CA SER A 330 28.61 -3.86 19.47
C SER A 330 29.80 -4.61 20.07
N ILE A 331 30.60 -5.29 19.25
CA ILE A 331 31.84 -5.96 19.68
C ILE A 331 32.92 -4.92 20.01
N ALA A 332 33.09 -3.91 19.16
CA ALA A 332 34.02 -2.81 19.42
C ALA A 332 33.63 -2.03 20.67
N GLU A 333 32.34 -1.73 20.83
CA GLU A 333 31.80 -1.12 22.05
C GLU A 333 32.13 -1.93 23.31
N ARG A 334 31.93 -3.26 23.25
CA ARG A 334 32.23 -4.14 24.39
C ARG A 334 33.72 -4.14 24.75
N LYS A 335 34.61 -4.13 23.76
CA LYS A 335 36.07 -4.07 23.98
C LYS A 335 36.50 -2.73 24.57
N ALA A 336 36.01 -1.61 24.04
CA ALA A 336 36.26 -0.28 24.59
C ALA A 336 35.79 -0.18 26.05
N ARG A 337 34.61 -0.75 26.33
CA ARG A 337 34.07 -0.84 27.68
C ARG A 337 34.95 -1.66 28.62
N GLU A 338 35.39 -2.82 28.19
CA GLU A 338 36.29 -3.67 28.97
C GLU A 338 37.60 -2.95 29.30
N SER A 339 38.24 -2.32 28.30
CA SER A 339 39.47 -1.55 28.48
C SER A 339 39.29 -0.44 29.51
N LEU A 340 38.25 0.40 29.34
CA LEU A 340 38.02 1.52 30.26
C LEU A 340 37.70 1.05 31.69
N ILE A 341 36.96 -0.06 31.85
CA ILE A 341 36.70 -0.62 33.20
C ILE A 341 38.01 -1.04 33.87
N ILE A 342 38.92 -1.70 33.14
CA ILE A 342 40.22 -2.11 33.68
C ILE A 342 41.05 -0.88 34.08
N ASP A 343 41.11 0.15 33.23
CA ASP A 343 41.84 1.38 33.53
C ASP A 343 41.29 2.08 34.78
N LEU A 344 39.96 2.11 34.96
CA LEU A 344 39.33 2.64 36.17
C LEU A 344 39.65 1.79 37.42
N MET A 345 39.75 0.47 37.28
CA MET A 345 40.14 -0.41 38.38
C MET A 345 41.61 -0.21 38.79
N GLU A 346 42.50 0.03 37.83
CA GLU A 346 43.90 0.36 38.10
C GLU A 346 44.03 1.72 38.78
N LEU A 347 43.30 2.73 38.27
CA LEU A 347 43.25 4.06 38.87
C LEU A 347 42.76 4.04 40.33
N ALA A 348 41.73 3.25 40.63
CA ALA A 348 41.24 3.10 42.01
C ALA A 348 42.32 2.50 42.93
N LYS A 349 43.08 1.50 42.45
CA LYS A 349 44.19 0.90 43.22
C LYS A 349 45.33 1.88 43.45
N GLU A 350 45.70 2.67 42.44
CA GLU A 350 46.74 3.70 42.58
C GLU A 350 46.39 4.74 43.64
N LEU A 351 45.12 5.13 43.70
CA LEU A 351 44.61 6.10 44.67
C LEU A 351 44.30 5.47 46.04
N ASP A 352 44.54 4.16 46.22
CA ASP A 352 44.22 3.44 47.45
C ASP A 352 42.74 3.62 47.84
N LEU A 353 41.87 3.44 46.84
CA LEU A 353 40.41 3.42 46.94
C LEU A 353 39.91 1.98 46.77
N SER A 354 38.98 1.58 47.64
CA SER A 354 38.29 0.29 47.53
C SER A 354 36.91 0.46 46.93
N PHE A 355 36.57 -0.41 45.98
CA PHE A 355 35.18 -0.55 45.55
C PHE A 355 34.33 -1.09 46.69
N TYR A 356 33.08 -0.65 46.76
CA TYR A 356 32.13 -1.11 47.77
C TYR A 356 31.92 -2.63 47.69
N ASP A 357 32.06 -3.32 48.82
CA ASP A 357 31.76 -4.75 48.98
C ASP A 357 30.75 -4.94 50.12
N GLY A 358 29.52 -5.30 49.76
CA GLY A 358 28.43 -5.50 50.73
C GLY A 358 28.64 -6.65 51.72
N ARG A 359 29.67 -7.50 51.53
CA ARG A 359 30.03 -8.56 52.49
C ARG A 359 30.88 -8.03 53.65
N ILE A 360 31.60 -6.94 53.43
CA ILE A 360 32.45 -6.34 54.46
C ILE A 360 31.55 -5.49 55.34
N ARG A 361 31.09 -6.08 56.47
CA ARG A 361 30.53 -5.29 57.56
C ARG A 361 31.66 -4.46 58.14
N GLN A 362 31.73 -3.20 57.71
CA GLN A 362 32.53 -2.15 58.32
C GLN A 362 32.18 -2.11 59.82
N GLN A 363 33.00 -2.73 60.67
CA GLN A 363 32.88 -2.65 62.11
C GLN A 363 33.25 -1.22 62.50
N ARG A 364 32.26 -0.48 63.01
CA ARG A 364 32.46 0.86 63.58
C ARG A 364 33.25 0.81 64.88
#